data_AF-A0A559MH72-F1
#
_entry.id   AF-A0A559MH72-F1
#
_cell.length_a   1.000
_cell.length_b   1.000
_cell.length_c   1.000
_cell.angle_alpha   90.00
_cell.angle_beta   90.00
_cell.angle_gamma   90.00
#
_symmetry.space_group_name_H-M   'P 1'
#
loop_
_entity.id
_entity.type
_entity.pdbx_description
1 polymer ?
#
loop_
_entity_poly.entity_id
_entity_poly.type
_entity_poly.pdbx_seq_one_letter_code
_entity_poly.pdbx_strand_id
1 'polypeptide(L)'
;MGAIMNGLAAYGTVIPYSGTFLNFVSYAAGAVRLSALSQVRVIWVATHDSIGLGEDGPTHQPIETLAHFRALPNCMVWRPADGNETSAAYYIALTSKHTPSIIALSRQNLPHLENSTLARAIKGGYVVHEPEKADITLVSTGSEVCICVDAVKYLKDNHNLNARVVSIPCFEVFDAQSKEYRLSILPDGIPSLSVEAMSTMGWERYTHEQFGLNRFGASGAYKDVYEKFEFTPEGVSKRAVATVDFYKDVPNIRSPINRAFQQLI
;
A
#
# COMPACT_ATOMS: atom_id res chain seq x y z
N MET A 1 -3.11 -4.81 25.29
CA MET A 1 -2.27 -3.83 24.57
C MET A 1 -3.10 -2.72 23.93
N GLY A 2 -3.87 -2.99 22.86
CA GLY A 2 -4.65 -1.94 22.16
C GLY A 2 -5.58 -1.10 23.04
N ALA A 3 -6.39 -1.75 23.89
CA ALA A 3 -7.31 -1.03 24.78
C ALA A 3 -6.58 -0.17 25.84
N ILE A 4 -5.40 -0.62 26.29
CA ILE A 4 -4.55 0.16 27.20
C ILE A 4 -4.04 1.42 26.48
N MET A 5 -3.58 1.29 25.23
CA MET A 5 -3.19 2.46 24.44
C MET A 5 -4.34 3.46 24.28
N ASN A 6 -5.57 3.00 24.07
CA ASN A 6 -6.74 3.90 23.99
C ASN A 6 -6.93 4.67 25.31
N GLY A 7 -6.79 4.02 26.46
CA GLY A 7 -6.87 4.67 27.76
C GLY A 7 -5.77 5.72 27.97
N LEU A 8 -4.53 5.41 27.58
CA LEU A 8 -3.40 6.33 27.64
C LEU A 8 -3.60 7.56 26.72
N ALA A 9 -4.06 7.33 25.49
CA ALA A 9 -4.35 8.40 24.54
C ALA A 9 -5.51 9.28 25.02
N ALA A 10 -6.56 8.69 25.61
CA ALA A 10 -7.68 9.43 26.18
C ALA A 10 -7.29 10.28 27.40
N TYR A 11 -6.30 9.84 28.18
CA TYR A 11 -5.75 10.62 29.29
C TYR A 11 -5.00 11.87 28.82
N GLY A 12 -4.36 11.82 27.65
CA GLY A 12 -3.90 13.01 26.92
C GLY A 12 -2.46 13.49 27.20
N THR A 13 -1.67 12.81 28.04
CA THR A 13 -0.29 13.21 28.35
C THR A 13 0.78 12.56 27.47
N VAL A 14 0.43 11.47 26.77
CA VAL A 14 1.36 10.69 25.96
C VAL A 14 0.75 10.34 24.61
N ILE A 15 1.60 10.04 23.62
CA ILE A 15 1.20 9.42 22.36
C ILE A 15 1.64 7.95 22.42
N PRO A 16 0.74 7.02 22.75
CA PRO A 16 1.12 5.62 22.93
C PRO A 16 1.34 4.95 21.58
N TYR A 17 2.41 4.15 21.52
CA TYR A 17 2.60 3.19 20.45
C TYR A 17 2.76 1.77 21.01
N SER A 18 2.54 0.77 20.17
CA SER A 18 2.89 -0.59 20.53
C SER A 18 3.26 -1.46 19.33
N GLY A 19 4.18 -2.39 19.57
CA GLY A 19 4.76 -3.25 18.55
C GLY A 19 4.22 -4.67 18.59
N THR A 20 3.89 -5.23 17.44
CA THR A 20 3.59 -6.66 17.23
C THR A 20 3.76 -7.00 15.74
N PHE A 21 3.62 -8.27 15.35
CA PHE A 21 3.54 -8.62 13.92
C PHE A 21 2.21 -8.13 13.36
N LEU A 22 2.20 -7.66 12.12
CA LEU A 22 0.98 -7.15 11.47
C LEU A 22 -0.15 -8.16 11.56
N ASN A 23 0.13 -9.45 11.34
CA ASN A 23 -0.87 -10.51 11.41
C ASN A 23 -1.58 -10.57 12.77
N PHE A 24 -0.87 -10.23 13.85
CA PHE A 24 -1.39 -10.30 15.21
C PHE A 24 -2.00 -8.98 15.69
N VAL A 25 -1.94 -7.90 14.90
CA VAL A 25 -2.82 -6.74 15.12
C VAL A 25 -4.29 -7.16 15.04
N SER A 26 -4.60 -8.19 14.24
CA SER A 26 -5.93 -8.80 14.16
C SER A 26 -6.46 -9.32 15.51
N TYR A 27 -5.58 -9.77 16.43
CA TYR A 27 -5.98 -10.14 17.80
C TYR A 27 -6.51 -8.94 18.61
N ALA A 28 -6.13 -7.72 18.21
CA ALA A 28 -6.55 -6.49 18.85
C ALA A 28 -7.65 -5.74 18.08
N ALA A 29 -8.26 -6.35 17.06
CA ALA A 29 -9.22 -5.69 16.17
C ALA A 29 -10.35 -4.94 16.92
N GLY A 30 -10.90 -5.53 17.99
CA GLY A 30 -11.92 -4.87 18.81
C GLY A 30 -11.43 -3.55 19.43
N ALA A 31 -10.17 -3.50 19.87
CA ALA A 31 -9.57 -2.28 20.41
C ALA A 31 -9.18 -1.28 19.32
N VAL A 32 -8.65 -1.74 18.18
CA VAL A 32 -8.31 -0.90 17.02
C VAL A 32 -9.55 -0.21 16.48
N ARG A 33 -10.68 -0.94 16.36
CA ARG A 33 -11.98 -0.37 15.98
C ARG A 33 -12.41 0.75 16.91
N LEU A 34 -12.24 0.56 18.23
CA LEU A 34 -12.52 1.61 19.21
C LEU A 34 -11.52 2.76 19.14
N SER A 35 -10.26 2.51 18.78
CA SER A 35 -9.29 3.60 18.54
C SER A 35 -9.80 4.55 17.46
N ALA A 36 -10.27 3.98 16.36
CA ALA A 36 -10.77 4.71 15.20
C ALA A 36 -12.10 5.43 15.52
N LEU A 37 -13.06 4.73 16.12
CA LEU A 37 -14.36 5.29 16.50
C LEU A 37 -14.21 6.41 17.55
N SER A 38 -13.36 6.22 18.56
CA SER A 38 -13.15 7.19 19.62
C SER A 38 -12.18 8.31 19.24
N GLN A 39 -11.67 8.31 18.01
CA GLN A 39 -10.75 9.32 17.49
C GLN A 39 -9.51 9.52 18.39
N VAL A 40 -8.97 8.42 18.93
CA VAL A 40 -7.78 8.48 19.79
C VAL A 40 -6.52 8.18 18.99
N ARG A 41 -5.53 9.06 19.14
CA ARG A 41 -4.22 8.93 18.48
C ARG A 41 -3.38 7.84 19.15
N VAL A 42 -3.46 6.63 18.62
CA VAL A 42 -2.59 5.48 18.96
C VAL A 42 -1.83 5.01 17.73
N ILE A 43 -0.63 4.46 17.92
CA ILE A 43 0.25 4.02 16.83
C ILE A 43 0.58 2.52 16.98
N TRP A 44 0.23 1.72 15.97
CA TRP A 44 0.64 0.33 15.88
C TRP A 44 1.88 0.22 15.01
N VAL A 45 2.99 -0.23 15.60
CA VAL A 45 4.22 -0.58 14.88
C VAL A 45 4.11 -2.06 14.50
N ALA A 46 3.54 -2.31 13.33
CA ALA A 46 3.11 -3.63 12.87
C ALA A 46 4.16 -4.23 11.91
N THR A 47 5.17 -4.90 12.46
CA THR A 47 6.28 -5.45 11.66
C THR A 47 5.92 -6.79 11.00
N HIS A 48 6.82 -7.35 10.18
CA HIS A 48 6.62 -8.64 9.51
C HIS A 48 5.31 -8.64 8.71
N ASP A 49 5.21 -7.68 7.79
CA ASP A 49 3.97 -7.31 7.15
C ASP A 49 3.45 -8.33 6.12
N SER A 50 4.29 -9.16 5.51
CA SER A 50 3.87 -10.00 4.38
C SER A 50 4.53 -11.38 4.37
N ILE A 51 4.37 -12.11 3.26
CA ILE A 51 5.17 -13.29 2.89
C ILE A 51 6.70 -13.03 2.94
N GLY A 52 7.13 -11.76 2.95
CA GLY A 52 8.51 -11.32 3.13
C GLY A 52 9.15 -11.74 4.44
N LEU A 53 8.35 -12.13 5.44
CA LEU A 53 8.87 -12.70 6.68
C LEU A 53 9.47 -14.11 6.49
N GLY A 54 9.08 -14.84 5.44
CA GLY A 54 9.66 -16.13 5.11
C GLY A 54 9.19 -17.30 5.99
N GLU A 55 10.10 -17.85 6.78
CA GLU A 55 10.05 -19.23 7.29
C GLU A 55 8.89 -19.50 8.26
N ASP A 56 8.41 -18.52 9.03
CA ASP A 56 7.30 -18.72 9.97
C ASP A 56 5.98 -19.10 9.27
N GLY A 57 5.89 -18.83 7.96
CA GLY A 57 4.85 -19.37 7.10
C GLY A 57 3.45 -18.80 7.30
N PRO A 58 2.43 -19.48 6.75
CA PRO A 58 1.10 -18.89 6.53
C PRO A 58 0.33 -18.51 7.81
N THR A 59 0.73 -18.99 8.98
CA THR A 59 0.10 -18.60 10.27
C THR A 59 0.58 -17.23 10.76
N HIS A 60 1.68 -16.72 10.20
CA HIS A 60 2.30 -15.44 10.53
C HIS A 60 2.20 -14.42 9.40
N GLN A 61 1.93 -14.86 8.17
CA GLN A 61 1.94 -14.04 6.96
C GLN A 61 0.56 -13.38 6.74
N PRO A 62 0.44 -12.06 6.87
CA PRO A 62 -0.81 -11.34 6.61
C PRO A 62 -1.28 -11.50 5.17
N ILE A 63 -2.59 -11.70 4.98
CA ILE A 63 -3.25 -11.66 3.66
C ILE A 63 -4.37 -10.62 3.66
N GLU A 64 -5.30 -10.72 4.61
CA GLU A 64 -6.48 -9.89 4.72
C GLU A 64 -6.26 -8.62 5.55
N THR A 65 -5.17 -8.57 6.32
CA THR A 65 -5.01 -7.63 7.43
C THR A 65 -5.04 -6.16 7.02
N LEU A 66 -4.37 -5.81 5.91
CA LEU A 66 -4.44 -4.43 5.40
C LEU A 66 -5.84 -4.10 4.89
N ALA A 67 -6.48 -5.01 4.14
CA ALA A 67 -7.83 -4.79 3.62
C ALA A 67 -8.84 -4.61 4.76
N HIS A 68 -8.73 -5.40 5.83
CA HIS A 68 -9.55 -5.26 7.03
C HIS A 68 -9.43 -3.85 7.63
N PHE A 69 -8.21 -3.38 7.91
CA PHE A 69 -8.04 -2.08 8.57
C PHE A 69 -8.20 -0.88 7.62
N ARG A 70 -7.99 -1.04 6.31
CA ARG A 70 -8.34 -0.03 5.29
C ARG A 70 -9.85 0.11 5.10
N ALA A 71 -10.61 -0.94 5.38
CA ALA A 71 -12.07 -0.90 5.39
C ALA A 71 -12.64 -0.25 6.67
N LEU A 72 -11.82 -0.07 7.71
CA LEU A 72 -12.22 0.57 8.96
C LEU A 72 -12.19 2.11 8.79
N PRO A 73 -13.32 2.82 8.99
CA PRO A 73 -13.34 4.27 8.92
C PRO A 73 -12.38 4.88 9.96
N ASN A 74 -11.70 5.97 9.59
CA ASN A 74 -10.77 6.71 10.46
C ASN A 74 -9.63 5.83 11.02
N CYS A 75 -8.96 5.04 10.17
CA CYS A 75 -7.73 4.33 10.55
C CYS A 75 -6.69 4.45 9.43
N MET A 76 -5.59 5.15 9.68
CA MET A 76 -4.53 5.28 8.68
C MET A 76 -3.70 4.00 8.62
N VAL A 77 -3.69 3.33 7.47
CA VAL A 77 -2.93 2.11 7.25
C VAL A 77 -1.74 2.41 6.35
N TRP A 78 -0.62 2.70 7.01
CA TRP A 78 0.66 2.98 6.38
C TRP A 78 1.39 1.69 6.01
N ARG A 79 1.93 1.63 4.80
CA ARG A 79 2.86 0.60 4.35
C ARG A 79 4.00 1.25 3.55
N PRO A 80 4.98 1.85 4.24
CA PRO A 80 6.06 2.60 3.61
C PRO A 80 7.05 1.69 2.86
N ALA A 81 7.50 2.14 1.69
CA ALA A 81 8.44 1.41 0.83
C ALA A 81 9.92 1.62 1.19
N ASP A 82 10.25 2.73 1.85
CA ASP A 82 11.63 3.07 2.23
C ASP A 82 11.71 3.98 3.47
N GLY A 83 12.91 4.49 3.75
CA GLY A 83 13.15 5.38 4.89
C GLY A 83 12.42 6.73 4.85
N ASN A 84 12.22 7.32 3.66
CA ASN A 84 11.52 8.60 3.52
C ASN A 84 10.03 8.42 3.75
N GLU A 85 9.45 7.36 3.18
CA GLU A 85 8.05 7.01 3.43
C GLU A 85 7.80 6.60 4.88
N THR A 86 8.75 5.90 5.50
CA THR A 86 8.67 5.55 6.93
C THR A 86 8.65 6.81 7.80
N SER A 87 9.50 7.79 7.47
CA SER A 87 9.49 9.10 8.15
C SER A 87 8.17 9.84 7.95
N ALA A 88 7.57 9.76 6.76
CA ALA A 88 6.26 10.36 6.49
C ALA A 88 5.13 9.69 7.29
N ALA A 89 5.16 8.36 7.38
CA ALA A 89 4.20 7.60 8.17
C ALA A 89 4.23 8.03 9.64
N TYR A 90 5.42 8.12 10.25
CA TYR A 90 5.57 8.62 11.61
C TYR A 90 5.17 10.08 11.76
N TYR A 91 5.56 10.95 10.81
CA TYR A 91 5.20 12.36 10.86
C TYR A 91 3.68 12.53 10.92
N ILE A 92 2.93 11.85 10.04
CA ILE A 92 1.47 11.92 10.04
C ILE A 92 0.87 11.24 11.28
N ALA A 93 1.36 10.07 11.69
CA ALA A 93 0.86 9.38 12.88
C ALA A 93 1.03 10.21 14.17
N LEU A 94 2.12 10.96 14.28
CA LEU A 94 2.40 11.84 15.41
C LEU A 94 1.57 13.13 15.36
N THR A 95 1.30 13.67 14.17
CA THR A 95 0.60 14.95 14.01
C THR A 95 -0.92 14.82 13.87
N SER A 96 -1.44 13.64 13.48
CA SER A 96 -2.89 13.38 13.36
C SER A 96 -3.53 13.14 14.73
N LYS A 97 -4.16 14.18 15.28
CA LYS A 97 -4.71 14.16 16.65
C LYS A 97 -5.92 13.24 16.84
N HIS A 98 -6.63 12.92 15.77
CA HIS A 98 -7.95 12.28 15.81
C HIS A 98 -8.03 10.96 15.05
N THR A 99 -6.89 10.42 14.59
CA THR A 99 -6.86 9.21 13.77
C THR A 99 -5.76 8.27 14.26
N PRO A 100 -6.08 7.01 14.63
CA PRO A 100 -5.07 6.00 14.89
C PRO A 100 -4.31 5.63 13.61
N SER A 101 -3.08 5.15 13.77
CA SER A 101 -2.26 4.67 12.66
C SER A 101 -1.80 3.23 12.89
N ILE A 102 -1.81 2.43 11.82
CA ILE A 102 -1.10 1.16 11.72
C ILE A 102 0.02 1.36 10.71
N ILE A 103 1.26 1.07 11.11
CA ILE A 103 2.45 1.17 10.26
C ILE A 103 2.96 -0.25 10.01
N ALA A 104 2.59 -0.80 8.86
CA ALA A 104 3.02 -2.09 8.35
C ALA A 104 4.46 -2.03 7.85
N LEU A 105 5.36 -2.78 8.49
CA LEU A 105 6.81 -2.73 8.24
C LEU A 105 7.37 -4.09 7.83
N SER A 106 8.28 -4.08 6.87
CA SER A 106 8.94 -5.29 6.38
C SER A 106 9.90 -5.90 7.41
N ARG A 107 10.15 -7.21 7.29
CA ARG A 107 11.29 -7.88 7.94
C ARG A 107 12.56 -7.71 7.12
N GLN A 108 12.41 -7.83 5.80
CA GLN A 108 13.46 -7.78 4.80
C GLN A 108 13.92 -6.34 4.52
N ASN A 109 15.17 -6.21 4.08
CA ASN A 109 15.72 -4.95 3.61
C ASN A 109 15.04 -4.51 2.31
N LEU A 110 14.81 -3.20 2.17
CA LEU A 110 14.31 -2.55 0.98
C LEU A 110 15.27 -1.42 0.57
N PRO A 111 15.43 -1.15 -0.73
CA PRO A 111 16.28 -0.06 -1.20
C PRO A 111 15.65 1.31 -0.89
N HIS A 112 16.48 2.35 -0.81
CA HIS A 112 15.99 3.72 -0.88
C HIS A 112 15.55 4.03 -2.30
N LEU A 113 14.36 4.59 -2.46
CA LEU A 113 13.84 4.98 -3.77
C LEU A 113 14.41 6.35 -4.16
N GLU A 114 14.89 6.47 -5.39
CA GLU A 114 15.58 7.69 -5.89
C GLU A 114 14.74 8.96 -5.72
N ASN A 115 13.42 8.85 -5.91
CA ASN A 115 12.49 9.98 -5.94
C ASN A 115 11.54 10.06 -4.73
N SER A 116 11.74 9.21 -3.71
CA SER A 116 10.96 9.32 -2.49
C SER A 116 11.41 10.54 -1.69
N THR A 117 10.46 11.27 -1.13
CA THR A 117 10.74 12.35 -0.19
C THR A 117 9.64 12.40 0.85
N LEU A 118 9.95 12.91 2.04
CA LEU A 118 8.95 13.18 3.07
C LEU A 118 7.77 13.99 2.51
N ALA A 119 8.07 15.09 1.80
CA ALA A 119 7.07 16.02 1.28
C ALA A 119 6.09 15.40 0.25
N ARG A 120 6.54 14.38 -0.49
CA ARG A 120 5.68 13.62 -1.40
C ARG A 120 4.90 12.55 -0.64
N ALA A 121 5.57 11.80 0.24
CA ALA A 121 4.98 10.67 0.96
C ALA A 121 3.91 11.09 1.98
N ILE A 122 4.00 12.29 2.58
CA ILE A 122 2.95 12.82 3.48
C ILE A 122 1.60 13.05 2.77
N LYS A 123 1.56 13.01 1.43
CA LYS A 123 0.32 13.09 0.65
C LYS A 123 -0.36 11.72 0.45
N GLY A 124 0.19 10.65 1.03
CA GLY A 124 -0.39 9.30 1.01
C GLY A 124 -0.25 8.54 -0.30
N GLY A 125 0.00 9.22 -1.42
CA GLY A 125 0.35 8.60 -2.69
C GLY A 125 0.96 9.59 -3.68
N TYR A 126 1.98 9.15 -4.43
CA TYR A 126 2.77 9.99 -5.33
C TYR A 126 3.49 9.17 -6.42
N VAL A 127 3.96 9.84 -7.46
CA VAL A 127 4.73 9.22 -8.55
C VAL A 127 6.19 9.05 -8.15
N VAL A 128 6.68 7.81 -8.20
CA VAL A 128 8.08 7.46 -7.96
C VAL A 128 8.89 7.49 -9.27
N HIS A 129 8.27 7.03 -10.36
CA HIS A 129 8.88 7.01 -11.69
C HIS A 129 7.87 7.49 -12.74
N GLU A 130 8.26 8.49 -13.53
CA GLU A 130 7.43 9.12 -14.56
C GLU A 130 8.14 9.04 -15.93
N PRO A 131 7.64 8.26 -16.90
CA PRO A 131 8.13 8.29 -18.28
C PRO A 131 7.48 9.45 -19.07
N GLU A 132 8.03 9.82 -20.23
CA GLU A 132 7.43 10.85 -21.10
C GLU A 132 6.01 10.48 -21.56
N LYS A 133 5.78 9.20 -21.87
CA LYS A 133 4.49 8.64 -22.23
C LYS A 133 4.36 7.23 -21.63
N ALA A 134 3.47 7.07 -20.68
CA ALA A 134 3.21 5.79 -20.04
C ALA A 134 2.16 4.98 -20.82
N ASP A 135 2.45 3.70 -21.02
CA ASP A 135 1.51 2.71 -21.55
C ASP A 135 0.71 2.04 -20.42
N ILE A 136 1.26 2.02 -19.20
CA ILE A 136 0.62 1.50 -17.99
C ILE A 136 1.10 2.24 -16.74
N THR A 137 0.24 2.35 -15.73
CA THR A 137 0.61 2.80 -14.38
C THR A 137 0.63 1.61 -13.41
N LEU A 138 1.81 1.27 -12.89
CA LEU A 138 1.99 0.33 -11.79
C LEU A 138 1.81 1.07 -10.47
N VAL A 139 0.88 0.61 -9.64
CA VAL A 139 0.56 1.23 -8.34
C VAL A 139 0.88 0.24 -7.23
N SER A 140 1.64 0.65 -6.23
CA SER A 140 2.12 -0.28 -5.21
C SER A 140 2.26 0.38 -3.85
N THR A 141 2.48 -0.45 -2.83
CA THR A 141 2.87 -0.02 -1.47
C THR A 141 4.08 -0.82 -1.02
N GLY A 142 4.77 -0.36 0.03
CA GLY A 142 5.79 -1.14 0.74
C GLY A 142 6.84 -1.80 -0.15
N SER A 143 7.10 -3.08 0.15
CA SER A 143 8.12 -3.89 -0.51
C SER A 143 7.90 -4.09 -2.01
N GLU A 144 6.67 -3.94 -2.51
CA GLU A 144 6.39 -4.16 -3.92
C GLU A 144 6.73 -2.93 -4.78
N VAL A 145 6.94 -1.74 -4.17
CA VAL A 145 7.30 -0.53 -4.94
C VAL A 145 8.64 -0.70 -5.65
N CYS A 146 9.64 -1.25 -4.99
CA CYS A 146 10.94 -1.49 -5.64
C CYS A 146 10.83 -2.57 -6.74
N ILE A 147 9.98 -3.59 -6.56
CA ILE A 147 9.72 -4.61 -7.58
C ILE A 147 9.07 -3.97 -8.82
N CYS A 148 8.13 -3.04 -8.62
CA CYS A 148 7.54 -2.26 -9.71
C CYS A 148 8.54 -1.35 -10.41
N VAL A 149 9.49 -0.75 -9.68
CA VAL A 149 10.59 0.03 -10.27
C VAL A 149 11.49 -0.86 -11.12
N ASP A 150 11.85 -2.04 -10.62
CA ASP A 150 12.66 -3.01 -11.38
C ASP A 150 11.91 -3.51 -12.63
N ALA A 151 10.59 -3.68 -12.54
CA ALA A 151 9.73 -4.08 -13.65
C ALA A 151 9.68 -3.03 -14.79
N VAL A 152 9.97 -1.75 -14.53
CA VAL A 152 10.06 -0.71 -15.57
C VAL A 152 11.09 -1.10 -16.62
N LYS A 153 12.29 -1.49 -16.17
CA LYS A 153 13.37 -1.90 -17.07
C LYS A 153 12.97 -3.14 -17.87
N TYR A 154 12.38 -4.13 -17.21
CA TYR A 154 11.97 -5.37 -17.86
C TYR A 154 10.88 -5.13 -18.92
N LEU A 155 9.90 -4.27 -18.64
CA LEU A 155 8.86 -3.86 -19.61
C LEU A 155 9.47 -3.13 -20.81
N LYS A 156 10.43 -2.25 -20.57
CA LYS A 156 11.08 -1.51 -21.64
C LYS A 156 11.91 -2.41 -22.54
N ASP A 157 12.79 -3.22 -21.94
CA ASP A 157 13.78 -4.02 -22.66
C ASP A 157 13.14 -5.20 -23.41
N ASN A 158 12.08 -5.82 -22.87
CA ASN A 158 11.49 -7.04 -23.45
C ASN A 158 10.18 -6.81 -24.21
N HIS A 159 9.46 -5.73 -23.92
CA HIS A 159 8.12 -5.49 -24.48
C HIS A 159 7.98 -4.11 -25.13
N ASN A 160 8.99 -3.24 -25.05
CA ASN A 160 8.96 -1.86 -25.50
C ASN A 160 7.77 -1.06 -24.92
N LEU A 161 7.37 -1.37 -23.69
CA LEU A 161 6.34 -0.64 -22.95
C LEU A 161 7.00 0.27 -21.91
N ASN A 162 6.48 1.48 -21.76
CA ASN A 162 6.90 2.43 -20.74
C ASN A 162 5.92 2.38 -19.57
N ALA A 163 6.41 2.09 -18.36
CA ALA A 163 5.59 2.04 -17.16
C ALA A 163 5.81 3.27 -16.28
N ARG A 164 4.72 3.85 -15.79
CA ARG A 164 4.71 4.81 -14.68
C ARG A 164 4.64 4.03 -13.36
N VAL A 165 5.36 4.45 -12.33
CA VAL A 165 5.29 3.82 -10.99
C VAL A 165 4.79 4.82 -9.97
N VAL A 166 3.73 4.44 -9.27
CA VAL A 166 3.09 5.19 -8.18
C VAL A 166 3.25 4.40 -6.88
N SER A 167 3.71 5.08 -5.83
CA SER A 167 3.67 4.59 -4.45
C SER A 167 2.45 5.18 -3.75
N ILE A 168 1.62 4.35 -3.11
CA ILE A 168 0.50 4.77 -2.26
C ILE A 168 0.72 4.22 -0.84
N PRO A 169 1.65 4.79 -0.04
CA PRO A 169 1.94 4.27 1.29
C PRO A 169 0.75 4.32 2.25
N CYS A 170 -0.29 5.15 2.01
CA CYS A 170 -1.48 5.21 2.87
C CYS A 170 -2.72 5.63 2.09
N PHE A 171 -3.71 4.72 2.00
CA PHE A 171 -4.96 4.95 1.26
C PHE A 171 -5.74 6.12 1.85
N GLU A 172 -5.87 6.17 3.16
CA GLU A 172 -6.71 7.16 3.85
C GLU A 172 -6.17 8.57 3.70
N VAL A 173 -4.84 8.73 3.73
CA VAL A 173 -4.19 10.03 3.51
C VAL A 173 -4.26 10.44 2.05
N PHE A 174 -4.15 9.49 1.12
CA PHE A 174 -4.32 9.76 -0.31
C PHE A 174 -5.75 10.15 -0.65
N ASP A 175 -6.75 9.47 -0.07
CA ASP A 175 -8.17 9.75 -0.25
C ASP A 175 -8.57 11.15 0.21
N ALA A 176 -7.92 11.65 1.26
CA ALA A 176 -8.12 13.00 1.79
C ALA A 176 -7.55 14.11 0.88
N GLN A 177 -6.76 13.77 -0.14
CA GLN A 177 -6.25 14.74 -1.09
C GLN A 177 -7.34 15.22 -2.07
N SER A 178 -7.13 16.39 -2.65
CA SER A 178 -8.05 16.93 -3.65
C SER A 178 -8.22 15.96 -4.83
N LYS A 179 -9.37 16.01 -5.51
CA LYS A 179 -9.63 15.15 -6.67
C LYS A 179 -8.59 15.41 -7.76
N GLU A 180 -8.22 16.67 -7.95
CA GLU A 180 -7.21 17.12 -8.92
C GLU A 180 -5.85 16.49 -8.62
N TYR A 181 -5.44 16.43 -7.34
CA TYR A 181 -4.21 15.76 -6.96
C TYR A 181 -4.29 14.26 -7.20
N ARG A 182 -5.36 13.59 -6.77
CA ARG A 182 -5.51 12.14 -7.00
C ARG A 182 -5.52 11.79 -8.49
N LEU A 183 -6.13 12.61 -9.33
CA LEU A 183 -6.10 12.46 -10.79
C LEU A 183 -4.72 12.76 -11.40
N SER A 184 -3.91 13.64 -10.82
CA SER A 184 -2.54 13.83 -11.30
C SER A 184 -1.65 12.61 -11.03
N ILE A 185 -1.95 11.86 -9.96
CA ILE A 185 -1.29 10.59 -9.63
C ILE A 185 -1.86 9.42 -10.45
N LEU A 186 -3.18 9.34 -10.58
CA LEU A 186 -3.90 8.28 -11.30
C LEU A 186 -4.80 8.91 -12.38
N PRO A 187 -4.23 9.28 -13.54
CA PRO A 187 -4.94 10.02 -14.59
C PRO A 187 -5.85 9.11 -15.41
N ASP A 188 -6.75 9.75 -16.16
CA ASP A 188 -7.48 9.09 -17.25
C ASP A 188 -6.53 8.70 -18.39
N GLY A 189 -6.95 7.76 -19.24
CA GLY A 189 -6.28 7.39 -20.48
C GLY A 189 -5.13 6.38 -20.36
N ILE A 190 -4.71 6.03 -19.14
CA ILE A 190 -3.63 5.05 -18.90
C ILE A 190 -4.20 3.89 -18.07
N PRO A 191 -4.16 2.63 -18.54
CA PRO A 191 -4.55 1.49 -17.73
C PRO A 191 -3.63 1.37 -16.51
N SER A 192 -4.13 0.79 -15.42
CA SER A 192 -3.38 0.72 -14.17
C SER A 192 -3.52 -0.63 -13.49
N LEU A 193 -2.41 -1.09 -12.94
CA LEU A 193 -2.26 -2.38 -12.30
C LEU A 193 -1.72 -2.17 -10.89
N SER A 194 -2.42 -2.65 -9.87
CA SER A 194 -1.88 -2.66 -8.51
C SER A 194 -1.02 -3.88 -8.25
N VAL A 195 0.01 -3.72 -7.41
CA VAL A 195 0.89 -4.81 -6.97
C VAL A 195 1.06 -4.71 -5.45
N GLU A 196 0.56 -5.71 -4.72
CA GLU A 196 0.73 -5.80 -3.27
C GLU A 196 0.62 -7.27 -2.86
N ALA A 197 1.60 -7.79 -2.10
CA ALA A 197 1.65 -9.22 -1.74
C ALA A 197 0.64 -9.63 -0.63
N MET A 198 -0.60 -9.18 -0.76
CA MET A 198 -1.75 -9.37 0.15
C MET A 198 -3.07 -9.34 -0.65
N SER A 199 -4.20 -9.30 0.05
CA SER A 199 -5.54 -9.23 -0.55
C SER A 199 -5.68 -8.09 -1.57
N THR A 200 -6.33 -8.39 -2.70
CA THR A 200 -6.65 -7.37 -3.72
C THR A 200 -7.84 -6.50 -3.36
N MET A 201 -8.55 -6.78 -2.26
CA MET A 201 -9.73 -6.01 -1.85
C MET A 201 -9.39 -4.54 -1.57
N GLY A 202 -10.15 -3.63 -2.16
CA GLY A 202 -9.98 -2.18 -2.02
C GLY A 202 -9.11 -1.55 -3.10
N TRP A 203 -8.30 -2.34 -3.82
CA TRP A 203 -7.44 -1.84 -4.90
C TRP A 203 -8.20 -1.41 -6.15
N GLU A 204 -9.43 -1.89 -6.35
CA GLU A 204 -10.37 -1.44 -7.38
C GLU A 204 -10.77 0.05 -7.22
N ARG A 205 -10.37 0.67 -6.10
CA ARG A 205 -10.49 2.11 -5.88
C ARG A 205 -9.42 2.93 -6.59
N TYR A 206 -8.29 2.33 -6.92
CA TYR A 206 -7.10 3.01 -7.44
C TYR A 206 -6.62 2.43 -8.77
N THR A 207 -6.98 1.18 -9.07
CA THR A 207 -6.46 0.45 -10.23
C THR A 207 -7.53 -0.29 -11.00
N HIS A 208 -7.28 -0.48 -12.30
CA HIS A 208 -8.15 -1.25 -13.18
C HIS A 208 -8.00 -2.75 -12.92
N GLU A 209 -6.75 -3.22 -12.86
CA GLU A 209 -6.40 -4.61 -12.55
C GLU A 209 -5.60 -4.71 -11.25
N GLN A 210 -5.63 -5.89 -10.62
CA GLN A 210 -4.98 -6.11 -9.33
C GLN A 210 -4.14 -7.39 -9.35
N PHE A 211 -2.84 -7.24 -9.08
CA PHE A 211 -1.96 -8.36 -8.77
C PHE A 211 -1.69 -8.41 -7.27
N GLY A 212 -2.41 -9.30 -6.59
CA GLY A 212 -2.20 -9.59 -5.19
C GLY A 212 -2.19 -11.08 -4.87
N LEU A 213 -2.19 -11.40 -3.58
CA LEU A 213 -2.16 -12.74 -3.06
C LEU A 213 -3.45 -13.05 -2.29
N ASN A 214 -4.45 -13.61 -2.99
CA ASN A 214 -5.76 -13.96 -2.42
C ASN A 214 -5.84 -15.41 -1.89
N ARG A 215 -4.74 -15.89 -1.32
CA ARG A 215 -4.61 -17.21 -0.70
C ARG A 215 -3.59 -17.12 0.43
N PHE A 216 -3.61 -18.07 1.36
CA PHE A 216 -2.55 -18.17 2.36
C PHE A 216 -1.18 -18.35 1.70
N GLY A 217 -0.14 -17.84 2.39
CA GLY A 217 1.23 -17.90 1.94
C GLY A 217 1.87 -19.28 2.09
N ALA A 218 3.20 -19.30 2.22
CA ALA A 218 3.98 -20.53 2.32
C ALA A 218 5.17 -20.33 3.27
N SER A 219 5.55 -21.39 3.97
CA SER A 219 6.80 -21.42 4.74
C SER A 219 7.97 -21.71 3.80
N GLY A 220 9.00 -20.86 3.84
CA GLY A 220 10.20 -20.95 3.04
C GLY A 220 11.01 -19.66 3.09
N ALA A 221 12.21 -19.66 2.49
CA ALA A 221 12.99 -18.43 2.37
C ALA A 221 12.21 -17.39 1.55
N TYR A 222 12.20 -16.13 1.99
CA TYR A 222 11.25 -15.15 1.45
C TYR A 222 11.39 -14.94 -0.07
N LYS A 223 12.61 -15.01 -0.63
CA LYS A 223 12.84 -14.89 -2.08
C LYS A 223 12.15 -16.01 -2.86
N ASP A 224 12.27 -17.25 -2.38
CA ASP A 224 11.62 -18.42 -2.98
C ASP A 224 10.10 -18.30 -2.88
N VAL A 225 9.58 -17.74 -1.78
CA VAL A 225 8.14 -17.50 -1.60
C VAL A 225 7.63 -16.42 -2.55
N TYR A 226 8.38 -15.33 -2.75
CA TYR A 226 8.07 -14.29 -3.74
C TYR A 226 8.08 -14.85 -5.17
N GLU A 227 9.13 -15.61 -5.51
CA GLU A 227 9.27 -16.25 -6.83
C GLU A 227 8.12 -17.24 -7.10
N LYS A 228 7.78 -18.08 -6.12
CA LYS A 228 6.66 -19.03 -6.19
C LYS A 228 5.32 -18.37 -6.52
N PHE A 229 5.09 -17.16 -6.03
CA PHE A 229 3.86 -16.41 -6.27
C PHE A 229 4.00 -15.38 -7.41
N GLU A 230 5.11 -15.43 -8.16
CA GLU A 230 5.43 -14.53 -9.27
C GLU A 230 5.49 -13.04 -8.87
N PHE A 231 5.77 -12.72 -7.60
CA PHE A 231 6.10 -11.35 -7.17
C PHE A 231 7.56 -11.04 -7.50
N THR A 232 7.86 -11.04 -8.79
CA THR A 232 9.17 -10.69 -9.35
C THR A 232 8.99 -9.62 -10.44
N PRO A 233 10.05 -8.92 -10.86
CA PRO A 233 9.96 -7.99 -11.97
C PRO A 233 9.33 -8.63 -13.22
N GLU A 234 9.71 -9.86 -13.55
CA GLU A 234 9.17 -10.64 -14.68
C GLU A 234 7.68 -10.94 -14.51
N GLY A 235 7.26 -11.37 -13.32
CA GLY A 235 5.88 -11.70 -13.02
C GLY A 235 4.95 -10.48 -13.03
N VAL A 236 5.45 -9.33 -12.55
CA VAL A 236 4.77 -8.03 -12.66
C VAL A 236 4.68 -7.60 -14.13
N SER A 237 5.78 -7.65 -14.88
CA SER A 237 5.79 -7.27 -16.30
C SER A 237 4.85 -8.14 -17.14
N LYS A 238 4.81 -9.45 -16.91
CA LYS A 238 3.88 -10.38 -17.57
C LYS A 238 2.42 -9.95 -17.41
N ARG A 239 2.04 -9.54 -16.20
CA ARG A 239 0.67 -9.07 -15.90
C ARG A 239 0.41 -7.68 -16.46
N ALA A 240 1.41 -6.79 -16.39
CA ALA A 240 1.33 -5.46 -16.97
C ALA A 240 1.08 -5.51 -18.49
N VAL A 241 1.78 -6.37 -19.23
CA VAL A 241 1.54 -6.61 -20.67
C VAL A 241 0.10 -7.08 -20.89
N ALA A 242 -0.36 -8.06 -20.12
CA ALA A 242 -1.73 -8.56 -20.22
C ALA A 242 -2.78 -7.46 -19.94
N THR A 243 -2.54 -6.58 -18.97
CA THR A 243 -3.39 -5.42 -18.71
C THR A 243 -3.41 -4.45 -19.88
N VAL A 244 -2.26 -4.11 -20.47
CA VAL A 244 -2.21 -3.23 -21.65
C VAL A 244 -2.97 -3.84 -22.82
N ASP A 245 -2.74 -5.13 -23.10
CA ASP A 245 -3.42 -5.84 -24.18
C ASP A 245 -4.94 -5.93 -23.98
N PHE A 246 -5.39 -6.09 -22.74
CA PHE A 246 -6.81 -6.14 -22.39
C PHE A 246 -7.51 -4.80 -22.65
N TYR A 247 -6.83 -3.68 -22.40
CA TYR A 247 -7.38 -2.33 -22.53
C TYR A 247 -7.11 -1.64 -23.87
N LYS A 248 -6.32 -2.24 -24.79
CA LYS A 248 -5.86 -1.60 -26.03
C LYS A 248 -6.98 -1.07 -26.94
N ASP A 249 -8.13 -1.74 -26.94
CA ASP A 249 -9.28 -1.41 -27.79
C ASP A 249 -10.37 -0.63 -27.02
N VAL A 250 -10.12 -0.26 -25.76
CA VAL A 250 -11.07 0.47 -24.91
C VAL A 250 -10.84 1.98 -25.08
N PRO A 251 -11.76 2.72 -25.74
CA PRO A 251 -11.60 4.16 -25.87
C PRO A 251 -11.86 4.86 -24.52
N ASN A 252 -11.13 5.93 -24.26
CA ASN A 252 -11.35 6.83 -23.11
C ASN A 252 -11.36 6.09 -21.75
N ILE A 253 -10.34 5.26 -21.49
CA ILE A 253 -10.15 4.61 -20.18
C ILE A 253 -10.23 5.67 -19.08
N ARG A 254 -11.19 5.51 -18.15
CA ARG A 254 -11.40 6.46 -17.06
C ARG A 254 -10.65 5.98 -15.83
N SER A 255 -9.91 6.89 -15.21
CA SER A 255 -9.28 6.71 -13.91
C SER A 255 -10.27 6.11 -12.89
N PRO A 256 -9.86 5.11 -12.11
CA PRO A 256 -10.65 4.57 -11.00
C PRO A 256 -11.05 5.64 -9.95
N ILE A 257 -10.35 6.78 -9.91
CA ILE A 257 -10.70 7.93 -9.06
C ILE A 257 -12.02 8.58 -9.48
N ASN A 258 -12.39 8.47 -10.75
CA ASN A 258 -13.65 9.00 -11.25
C ASN A 258 -14.82 8.13 -10.80
N ARG A 259 -15.72 8.72 -10.00
CA ARG A 259 -16.95 8.08 -9.50
C ARG A 259 -18.18 8.83 -10.01
N ALA A 260 -19.29 8.09 -10.16
CA ALA A 260 -20.58 8.66 -10.56
C ALA A 260 -21.19 9.58 -9.50
N PHE A 261 -20.81 9.41 -8.23
CA PHE A 261 -21.23 10.23 -7.10
C PHE A 261 -20.10 10.31 -6.06
N GLN A 262 -20.15 11.33 -5.20
CA GLN A 262 -19.23 11.45 -4.07
C GLN A 262 -19.70 10.59 -2.91
N GLN A 263 -18.77 9.88 -2.27
CA GLN A 263 -19.04 9.15 -1.03
C GLN A 263 -19.09 10.13 0.14
N LEU A 264 -19.90 9.81 1.15
CA LEU A 264 -19.84 10.50 2.45
C LEU A 264 -18.61 9.96 3.19
N ILE A 265 -17.62 10.83 3.39
CA ILE A 265 -16.39 10.54 4.14
C ILE A 265 -16.49 11.21 5.50
#